data_AF-X1MX76-F1
#
_entry.id   AF-X1MX76-F1
#
_cell.length_a   1.000
_cell.length_b   1.000
_cell.length_c   1.000
_cell.angle_alpha   90.00
_cell.angle_beta   90.00
_cell.angle_gamma   90.00
#
_symmetry.space_group_name_H-M   'P 1'
#
loop_
_entity.id
_entity.type
_entity.pdbx_description
1 polymer ?
#
loop_
_entity_poly.entity_id
_entity_poly.type
_entity_poly.pdbx_seq_one_letter_code
_entity_poly.pdbx_strand_id
1 'polypeptide(L)'
;MTTDEMKLALLKHFRYLNYPMVATECVMLIKEGLSCSGTFYADILAIKEELIVEIEIKQYRYEINNDLKTKPRKHALYLRTKGMWDNQYDYWEKDTIVPHKFYFAYHLSPKNRKVHNAAYYPDIPTPYGLIIVYDLYNCKVLKRAKWLHRD
;
A
#
# COMPACT_ATOMS: atom_id res chain seq x y z
N MET A 1 -11.54 -11.88 -11.20
CA MET A 1 -11.90 -10.48 -10.93
C MET A 1 -10.89 -9.61 -11.64
N THR A 2 -11.35 -8.59 -12.36
CA THR A 2 -10.47 -7.62 -13.05
C THR A 2 -9.85 -6.64 -12.04
N THR A 3 -8.82 -5.92 -12.46
CA THR A 3 -8.21 -4.86 -11.64
C THR A 3 -9.25 -3.79 -11.25
N ASP A 4 -10.15 -3.41 -12.15
CA ASP A 4 -11.15 -2.38 -11.87
C ASP A 4 -12.24 -2.86 -10.90
N GLU A 5 -12.66 -4.12 -11.00
CA GLU A 5 -13.54 -4.74 -10.01
C GLU A 5 -12.87 -4.77 -8.62
N MET A 6 -11.58 -5.08 -8.56
CA MET A 6 -10.82 -5.04 -7.30
C MET A 6 -10.70 -3.62 -6.73
N LYS A 7 -10.46 -2.61 -7.58
CA LYS A 7 -10.46 -1.20 -7.15
C LYS A 7 -11.80 -0.84 -6.52
N LEU A 8 -12.90 -1.18 -7.18
CA LEU A 8 -14.25 -0.93 -6.66
C LEU A 8 -14.49 -1.62 -5.32
N ALA A 9 -14.06 -2.88 -5.17
CA ALA A 9 -14.17 -3.63 -3.92
C ALA A 9 -13.39 -2.96 -2.78
N LEU A 10 -12.15 -2.55 -3.06
CA LEU A 10 -11.27 -1.89 -2.09
C LEU A 10 -11.81 -0.50 -1.72
N LEU A 11 -12.28 0.29 -2.68
CA LEU A 11 -12.93 1.58 -2.39
C LEU A 11 -14.09 1.41 -1.40
N LYS A 12 -15.00 0.46 -1.67
CA LYS A 12 -16.12 0.15 -0.77
C LYS A 12 -15.63 -0.31 0.61
N HIS A 13 -14.62 -1.17 0.65
CA HIS A 13 -14.04 -1.68 1.90
C HIS A 13 -13.49 -0.56 2.79
N PHE A 14 -12.66 0.33 2.24
CA PHE A 14 -12.07 1.43 3.02
C PHE A 14 -13.11 2.47 3.43
N ARG A 15 -14.11 2.75 2.58
CA ARG A 15 -15.26 3.58 2.97
C ARG A 15 -16.05 2.97 4.14
N TYR A 16 -16.29 1.65 4.12
CA TYR A 16 -16.94 0.94 5.23
C TYR A 16 -16.12 1.00 6.54
N LEU A 17 -14.78 1.01 6.44
CA LEU A 17 -13.87 1.22 7.58
C LEU A 17 -13.76 2.69 8.05
N ASN A 18 -14.63 3.56 7.53
CA ASN A 18 -14.68 4.99 7.85
C ASN A 18 -13.38 5.72 7.48
N TYR A 19 -12.77 5.38 6.34
CA TYR A 19 -11.75 6.24 5.73
C TYR A 19 -12.44 7.40 5.00
N PRO A 20 -12.31 8.66 5.48
CA PRO A 20 -13.00 9.81 4.90
C PRO A 20 -12.61 10.07 3.44
N MET A 21 -11.37 9.76 3.05
CA MET A 21 -10.90 9.90 1.67
C MET A 21 -10.32 8.59 1.17
N VAL A 22 -10.79 8.13 0.02
CA VAL A 22 -10.25 6.97 -0.70
C VAL A 22 -10.28 7.30 -2.19
N ALA A 23 -9.15 7.17 -2.87
CA ALA A 23 -8.99 7.51 -4.28
C ALA A 23 -8.20 6.41 -5.02
N THR A 24 -8.35 6.36 -6.34
CA THR A 24 -7.66 5.40 -7.22
C THR A 24 -6.64 6.10 -8.10
N GLU A 25 -5.63 5.38 -8.59
CA GLU A 25 -4.65 5.90 -9.56
C GLU A 25 -3.97 7.20 -9.08
N CYS A 26 -3.60 7.23 -7.80
CA CYS A 26 -3.08 8.43 -7.17
C CYS A 26 -1.61 8.63 -7.51
N VAL A 27 -1.29 9.81 -8.03
CA VAL A 27 0.09 10.24 -8.26
C VAL A 27 0.65 10.80 -6.95
N MET A 28 1.70 10.18 -6.45
CA MET A 28 2.46 10.65 -5.29
C MET A 28 3.75 11.28 -5.78
N LEU A 29 3.87 12.57 -5.57
CA LEU A 29 5.06 13.34 -5.88
C LEU A 29 5.97 13.33 -4.66
N ILE A 30 7.11 12.65 -4.77
CA ILE A 30 8.15 12.71 -3.74
C ILE A 30 9.22 13.67 -4.24
N LYS A 31 9.33 14.82 -3.56
CA LYS A 31 10.47 15.73 -3.74
C LYS A 31 11.68 15.12 -3.06
N GLU A 32 12.57 14.49 -3.82
CA GLU A 32 13.94 14.25 -3.36
C GLU A 32 14.78 15.49 -3.68
N GLY A 33 15.69 15.86 -2.78
CA GLY A 33 16.54 17.05 -2.95
C GLY A 33 17.20 17.14 -4.33
N LEU A 34 17.11 18.34 -4.92
CA LEU A 34 17.78 18.92 -6.11
C LEU A 34 18.04 18.10 -7.40
N SER A 35 17.80 16.79 -7.51
CA SER A 35 18.15 16.08 -8.76
C SER A 35 17.36 14.83 -9.15
N CYS A 36 16.37 14.34 -8.38
CA CYS A 36 15.49 13.26 -8.85
C CYS A 36 14.08 13.40 -8.26
N SER A 37 13.14 13.99 -9.01
CA SER A 37 11.71 13.84 -8.71
C SER A 37 11.24 12.46 -9.17
N GLY A 38 10.92 11.58 -8.22
CA GLY A 38 10.27 10.30 -8.51
C GLY A 38 8.75 10.47 -8.51
N THR A 39 8.11 10.17 -9.63
CA THR A 39 6.64 10.06 -9.69
C THR A 39 6.23 8.62 -9.37
N PHE A 40 5.56 8.43 -8.24
CA PHE A 40 5.03 7.12 -7.86
C PHE A 40 3.52 7.08 -8.07
N TYR A 41 3.02 5.92 -8.46
CA TYR A 41 1.60 5.67 -8.62
C TYR A 41 1.16 4.64 -7.59
N ALA A 42 0.08 4.98 -6.87
CA ALA A 42 -0.65 4.08 -5.99
C ALA A 42 -1.96 3.68 -6.67
N ASP A 43 -2.25 2.38 -6.74
CA ASP A 43 -3.52 1.91 -7.32
C ASP A 43 -4.70 2.40 -6.48
N ILE A 44 -4.57 2.37 -5.14
CA ILE A 44 -5.50 2.99 -4.19
C ILE A 44 -4.70 3.74 -3.12
N LEU A 45 -5.19 4.94 -2.78
CA LEU A 45 -4.76 5.69 -1.61
C LEU A 45 -5.96 5.93 -0.69
N ALA A 46 -5.84 5.56 0.59
CA ALA A 46 -6.87 5.79 1.61
C ALA A 46 -6.30 6.60 2.76
N ILE A 47 -6.98 7.67 3.17
CA ILE A 47 -6.55 8.56 4.25
C ILE A 47 -7.60 8.57 5.36
N LYS A 48 -7.15 8.43 6.61
CA LYS A 48 -7.95 8.58 7.82
C LYS A 48 -7.14 9.25 8.90
N GLU A 49 -7.59 10.42 9.35
CA GLU A 49 -6.88 11.25 10.35
C GLU A 49 -5.44 11.46 9.89
N GLU A 50 -4.47 10.98 10.65
CA GLU A 50 -3.04 11.09 10.38
C GLU A 50 -2.47 9.83 9.69
N LEU A 51 -3.31 8.91 9.21
CA LEU A 51 -2.86 7.66 8.56
C LEU A 51 -3.13 7.69 7.06
N ILE A 52 -2.06 7.48 6.30
CA ILE A 52 -2.11 7.17 4.87
C ILE A 52 -1.95 5.66 4.70
N VAL A 53 -2.82 5.07 3.88
CA VAL A 53 -2.73 3.68 3.43
C VAL A 53 -2.61 3.65 1.93
N GLU A 54 -1.46 3.19 1.43
CA GLU A 54 -1.27 2.85 0.03
C GLU A 54 -1.57 1.37 -0.20
N ILE A 55 -2.18 1.10 -1.35
CA ILE A 55 -2.46 -0.25 -1.80
C ILE A 55 -2.00 -0.40 -3.24
N GLU A 56 -1.23 -1.44 -3.50
CA GLU A 56 -0.93 -1.91 -4.86
C GLU A 56 -1.74 -3.16 -5.18
N ILE A 57 -2.45 -3.12 -6.29
CA ILE A 57 -3.26 -4.21 -6.81
C ILE A 57 -2.40 -5.05 -7.76
N LYS A 58 -2.32 -6.35 -7.47
CA LYS A 58 -1.76 -7.36 -8.36
C LYS A 58 -2.85 -8.35 -8.73
N GLN A 59 -2.91 -8.75 -10.00
CA GLN A 59 -3.83 -9.79 -10.44
C GLN A 59 -3.37 -11.16 -9.97
N TYR A 60 -2.05 -11.36 -9.90
CA TYR A 60 -1.46 -12.65 -9.59
C TYR A 60 -0.41 -12.59 -8.47
N ARG A 61 -0.29 -13.70 -7.73
CA ARG A 61 0.69 -13.87 -6.65
C ARG A 61 2.13 -13.59 -7.09
N TYR A 62 2.51 -14.05 -8.29
CA TYR A 62 3.89 -13.92 -8.77
C TYR A 62 4.28 -12.46 -9.01
N GLU A 63 3.33 -11.58 -9.31
CA GLU A 63 3.58 -10.16 -9.53
C GLU A 63 4.00 -9.47 -8.23
N ILE A 64 3.42 -9.87 -7.09
CA ILE A 64 3.83 -9.38 -5.78
C ILE A 64 5.29 -9.78 -5.49
N ASN A 65 5.63 -11.04 -5.74
CA ASN A 65 7.00 -11.54 -5.56
C ASN A 65 7.99 -10.83 -6.49
N ASN A 66 7.56 -10.49 -7.72
CA ASN A 66 8.38 -9.76 -8.67
C ASN A 66 8.61 -8.31 -8.24
N ASP A 67 7.57 -7.61 -7.78
CA ASP A 67 7.68 -6.22 -7.33
C ASP A 67 8.56 -6.09 -6.09
N LEU A 68 8.45 -7.02 -5.14
CA LEU A 68 9.35 -7.11 -3.98
C LEU A 68 10.83 -7.26 -4.39
N LYS A 69 11.13 -7.87 -5.54
CA LYS A 69 12.50 -8.06 -6.06
C LYS A 69 12.99 -6.89 -6.92
N THR A 70 12.10 -6.34 -7.76
CA THR A 70 12.46 -5.45 -8.88
C THR A 70 12.22 -3.98 -8.59
N LYS A 71 11.38 -3.64 -7.60
CA LYS A 71 11.10 -2.26 -7.18
C LYS A 71 11.62 -1.94 -5.78
N PRO A 72 12.84 -2.39 -5.38
CA PRO A 72 13.34 -2.13 -4.05
C PRO A 72 13.54 -0.64 -3.80
N ARG A 73 13.69 0.21 -4.83
CA ARG A 73 13.80 1.68 -4.67
C ARG A 73 12.49 2.34 -4.24
N LYS A 74 11.34 2.02 -4.85
CA LYS A 74 10.02 2.50 -4.41
C LYS A 74 9.78 2.10 -2.95
N HIS A 75 10.07 0.84 -2.66
CA HIS A 75 9.91 0.25 -1.33
C HIS A 75 10.93 0.74 -0.29
N ALA A 76 12.17 1.01 -0.69
CA ALA A 76 13.22 1.57 0.16
C ALA A 76 13.02 3.05 0.40
N LEU A 77 12.44 3.81 -0.53
CA LEU A 77 12.09 5.21 -0.31
C LEU A 77 11.10 5.35 0.84
N TYR A 78 10.09 4.49 0.91
CA TYR A 78 9.19 4.38 2.08
C TYR A 78 9.88 3.99 3.39
N LEU A 79 11.04 3.34 3.34
CA LEU A 79 11.81 2.99 4.52
C LEU A 79 12.87 4.06 4.87
N ARG A 80 13.34 4.82 3.87
CA ARG A 80 14.44 5.79 3.97
C ARG A 80 14.00 7.23 4.20
N THR A 81 12.75 7.61 3.93
CA THR A 81 12.25 8.96 4.24
C THR A 81 12.27 9.31 5.72
N LYS A 82 12.65 8.37 6.61
CA LYS A 82 13.03 8.64 7.99
C LYS A 82 14.24 9.59 8.17
N GLY A 83 14.99 9.94 7.10
CA GLY A 83 16.22 10.72 7.23
C GLY A 83 16.47 11.85 6.22
N MET A 84 15.53 12.17 5.33
CA MET A 84 15.70 13.25 4.35
C MET A 84 14.89 14.51 4.65
N TRP A 85 13.93 14.45 5.57
CA TRP A 85 13.20 15.63 6.03
C TRP A 85 13.95 16.40 7.13
N ASP A 86 14.97 15.79 7.74
CA ASP A 86 15.76 16.42 8.81
C ASP A 86 16.85 17.37 8.30
N ASN A 87 17.22 17.29 7.03
CA ASN A 87 18.33 18.08 6.50
C ASN A 87 17.89 18.89 5.29
N GLN A 88 17.62 20.17 5.58
CA GLN A 88 17.40 21.28 4.64
C GLN A 88 15.98 21.33 4.07
N TYR A 89 15.04 21.97 4.79
CA TYR A 89 14.32 23.19 4.40
C TYR A 89 13.41 23.63 5.56
N ASP A 90 13.46 24.93 5.87
CA ASP A 90 12.58 25.74 6.73
C ASP A 90 12.26 25.32 8.18
N TYR A 91 12.53 26.28 9.08
CA TYR A 91 12.22 26.32 10.51
C TYR A 91 10.72 26.17 10.88
N TRP A 92 9.86 25.75 9.94
CA TRP A 92 8.42 25.55 10.10
C TRP A 92 7.92 24.15 9.68
N GLU A 93 8.74 23.30 9.04
CA GLU A 93 8.35 21.96 8.56
C GLU A 93 8.95 20.81 9.38
N LYS A 94 9.31 21.05 10.64
CA LYS A 94 9.67 19.96 11.56
C LYS A 94 8.41 19.19 11.97
N ASP A 95 8.47 17.87 11.78
CA ASP A 95 7.78 16.85 12.59
C ASP A 95 6.51 16.15 12.05
N THR A 96 6.04 16.39 10.83
CA THR A 96 4.90 15.60 10.29
C THR A 96 5.33 14.56 9.27
N ILE A 97 6.09 13.54 9.72
CA ILE A 97 6.12 12.27 8.98
C ILE A 97 4.75 11.64 9.16
N VAL A 98 3.85 11.90 8.20
CA VAL A 98 2.50 11.30 8.22
C VAL A 98 2.66 9.79 8.22
N PRO A 99 2.14 9.10 9.24
CA PRO A 99 2.08 7.66 9.23
C PRO A 99 1.66 7.01 7.92
N HIS A 100 2.51 6.13 7.42
CA HIS A 100 2.26 5.42 6.19
C HIS A 100 2.23 3.91 6.39
N LYS A 101 1.21 3.25 5.81
CA LYS A 101 1.10 1.80 5.71
C LYS A 101 0.95 1.39 4.26
N PHE A 102 1.68 0.36 3.87
CA PHE A 102 1.66 -0.17 2.51
C PHE A 102 1.07 -1.58 2.50
N TYR A 103 0.11 -1.83 1.61
CA TYR A 103 -0.49 -3.13 1.39
C TYR A 103 -0.35 -3.58 -0.06
N PHE A 104 -0.10 -4.86 -0.27
CA PHE A 104 -0.47 -5.51 -1.52
C PHE A 104 -1.91 -5.99 -1.44
N ALA A 105 -2.64 -5.93 -2.54
CA ALA A 105 -3.94 -6.56 -2.71
C ALA A 105 -3.92 -7.48 -3.92
N TYR A 106 -4.43 -8.70 -3.78
CA TYR A 106 -4.67 -9.59 -4.93
C TYR A 106 -5.97 -10.36 -4.78
N HIS A 107 -6.52 -10.78 -5.91
CA HIS A 107 -7.76 -11.55 -5.94
C HIS A 107 -7.52 -13.02 -5.61
N LEU A 108 -8.33 -13.55 -4.68
CA LEU A 108 -8.42 -14.98 -4.44
C LEU A 108 -9.87 -15.43 -4.60
N SER A 109 -10.13 -16.32 -5.56
CA SER A 109 -11.48 -16.85 -5.79
C SER A 109 -12.08 -17.45 -4.52
N PRO A 110 -13.38 -17.26 -4.24
CA PRO A 110 -14.08 -17.87 -3.11
C PRO A 110 -13.96 -19.40 -3.06
N LYS A 111 -13.80 -20.08 -4.22
CA LYS A 111 -13.56 -21.53 -4.28
C LYS A 111 -12.26 -21.93 -3.57
N ASN A 112 -11.26 -21.05 -3.60
CA ASN A 112 -9.96 -21.26 -2.96
C ASN A 112 -9.94 -20.77 -1.50
N ARG A 113 -10.99 -20.10 -1.01
CA ARG A 113 -11.07 -19.58 0.36
C ARG A 113 -11.06 -20.67 1.43
N LYS A 114 -11.61 -21.86 1.13
CA LYS A 114 -11.68 -22.99 2.07
C LYS A 114 -10.36 -23.72 2.23
N VAL A 115 -9.43 -23.51 1.30
CA VAL A 115 -8.13 -24.15 1.32
C VAL A 115 -7.17 -23.16 1.98
N HIS A 116 -7.02 -23.23 3.30
CA HIS A 116 -5.98 -22.51 4.06
C HIS A 116 -4.58 -23.06 3.75
N ASN A 117 -4.26 -23.21 2.48
CA ASN A 117 -2.98 -23.70 2.02
C ASN A 117 -2.04 -22.50 1.81
N ALA A 118 -0.89 -22.53 2.48
CA ALA A 118 0.17 -21.54 2.35
C ALA A 118 0.62 -21.35 0.90
N ALA A 119 0.37 -22.31 0.01
CA ALA A 119 0.64 -22.22 -1.42
C ALA A 119 -0.17 -21.12 -2.15
N TYR A 120 -1.29 -20.64 -1.60
CA TYR A 120 -2.06 -19.58 -2.25
C TYR A 120 -1.64 -18.18 -1.81
N TYR A 121 -1.06 -18.03 -0.62
CA TYR A 121 -0.71 -16.72 -0.07
C TYR A 121 0.75 -16.37 -0.37
N PRO A 122 1.05 -15.18 -0.92
CA PRO A 122 2.42 -14.70 -1.02
C PRO A 122 3.02 -14.54 0.38
N ASP A 123 4.31 -14.87 0.49
CA ASP A 123 5.06 -14.55 1.70
C ASP A 123 5.44 -13.08 1.63
N ILE A 124 4.79 -12.28 2.47
CA ILE A 124 4.95 -10.83 2.48
C ILE A 124 5.91 -10.49 3.60
N PRO A 125 7.07 -9.86 3.33
CA PRO A 125 7.98 -9.45 4.39
C PRO A 125 7.42 -8.26 5.17
N THR A 126 7.91 -8.04 6.39
CA THR A 126 7.69 -6.78 7.12
C THR A 126 8.46 -5.67 6.40
N PRO A 127 7.91 -4.44 6.25
CA PRO A 127 6.72 -3.88 6.92
C PRO A 127 5.38 -4.05 6.18
N TYR A 128 5.36 -4.65 4.99
CA TYR A 128 4.18 -4.66 4.14
C TYR A 128 3.04 -5.53 4.70
N GLY A 129 1.81 -5.10 4.41
CA GLY A 129 0.60 -5.86 4.65
C GLY A 129 0.06 -6.54 3.39
N LEU A 130 -0.97 -7.35 3.59
CA LEU A 130 -1.64 -8.10 2.53
C LEU A 130 -3.16 -8.06 2.71
N ILE A 131 -3.87 -7.66 1.66
CA ILE A 131 -5.31 -7.71 1.55
C ILE A 131 -5.68 -8.75 0.49
N ILE A 132 -6.66 -9.58 0.82
CA ILE A 132 -7.25 -10.54 -0.11
C ILE A 132 -8.61 -10.01 -0.55
N VAL A 133 -8.82 -9.92 -1.86
CA VAL A 133 -10.11 -9.53 -2.45
C VAL A 133 -10.82 -10.78 -2.94
N TYR A 134 -11.88 -11.20 -2.27
CA TYR A 134 -12.63 -12.41 -2.64
C TYR A 134 -13.71 -12.12 -3.67
N ASP A 135 -14.50 -11.07 -3.43
CA ASP A 135 -15.59 -10.58 -4.28
C ASP A 135 -15.74 -9.05 -4.08
N LEU A 136 -16.70 -8.43 -4.76
CA LEU A 136 -16.95 -6.97 -4.70
C LEU A 136 -17.32 -6.44 -3.30
N TYR A 137 -17.67 -7.30 -2.36
CA TYR A 137 -18.14 -6.96 -1.02
C TYR A 137 -17.26 -7.54 0.08
N ASN A 138 -16.31 -8.41 -0.26
CA ASN A 138 -15.52 -9.16 0.69
C ASN A 138 -14.02 -8.98 0.44
N CYS A 139 -13.46 -7.98 1.13
CA CYS A 139 -12.03 -7.80 1.29
C CYS A 139 -11.62 -8.18 2.71
N LYS A 140 -10.49 -8.89 2.85
CA LYS A 140 -9.95 -9.29 4.15
C LYS A 140 -8.47 -8.93 4.25
N VAL A 141 -8.11 -8.20 5.30
CA VAL A 141 -6.70 -8.03 5.69
C VAL A 141 -6.18 -9.36 6.23
N LEU A 142 -5.28 -10.01 5.50
CA LEU A 142 -4.66 -11.27 5.90
C LEU A 142 -3.41 -11.03 6.75
N LYS A 143 -2.59 -10.04 6.35
CA LYS A 143 -1.42 -9.59 7.11
C LYS A 143 -1.54 -8.09 7.32
N ARG A 144 -1.46 -7.63 8.57
CA ARG A 144 -1.45 -6.20 8.89
C ARG A 144 -0.09 -5.60 8.53
N ALA A 145 -0.09 -4.46 7.84
CA ALA A 145 1.12 -3.68 7.60
C ALA A 145 1.60 -3.04 8.91
N LYS A 146 2.91 -3.00 9.12
CA LYS A 146 3.54 -2.18 10.17
C LYS A 146 3.64 -0.73 9.69
N TRP A 147 3.80 0.19 10.63
CA TRP A 147 4.09 1.58 10.33
C TRP A 147 5.44 1.65 9.63
N LEU A 148 5.51 2.40 8.53
CA LEU A 148 6.76 2.64 7.83
C LEU A 148 7.68 3.63 8.57
N HIS A 149 7.11 4.45 9.45
CA HIS A 149 7.80 5.60 10.05
C HIS A 149 7.64 5.75 11.58
N ARG A 150 7.12 4.74 12.28
CA ARG A 150 6.93 4.79 13.74
C ARG A 150 7.69 3.64 14.39
N ASP A 151 8.66 3.99 15.25
CA ASP A 151 9.43 3.03 16.05
C ASP A 151 8.55 2.29 17.07
#